data_AF-A0A4Z0NXG2-F1
#
_entry.id   AF-A0A4Z0NXG2-F1
#
_cell.length_a   1.000
_cell.length_b   1.000
_cell.length_c   1.000
_cell.angle_alpha   90.00
_cell.angle_beta   90.00
_cell.angle_gamma   90.00
#
_symmetry.space_group_name_H-M   'P 1'
#
loop_
_entity.id
_entity.type
_entity.pdbx_description
1 polymer ?
#
loop_
_entity_poly.entity_id
_entity_poly.type
_entity_poly.pdbx_seq_one_letter_code
_entity_poly.pdbx_strand_id
1 'polypeptide(L)'
;MSGDRPGPLSLLPALAAAGLLRLSGFRPAPPRAEPPAGPRNPEGFEETDVDVRRTAFVVVGLAASVAVAIAAVWLMLRLFGALNVAGTPALTPQQTARVQPPPPNLQGAPYEDLARQEAAERAQLTTYAPLPDGRARIPVERAMRLMAGQSLDPLPPAGGAPPR
;
A
#
# COMPACT_ATOMS: atom_id res chain seq x y z
N MET A 1 -17.58 -5.36 -40.95
CA MET A 1 -16.46 -6.19 -40.45
C MET A 1 -15.18 -5.63 -41.05
N SER A 2 -14.54 -4.73 -40.32
CA SER A 2 -13.38 -3.97 -40.79
C SER A 2 -12.11 -4.65 -40.30
N GLY A 3 -11.27 -5.12 -41.23
CA GLY A 3 -9.99 -5.75 -40.94
C GLY A 3 -8.94 -4.69 -40.63
N ASP A 4 -8.39 -4.76 -39.42
CA ASP A 4 -7.30 -3.92 -38.95
C ASP A 4 -5.99 -4.34 -39.62
N ARG A 5 -5.27 -3.39 -40.23
CA ARG A 5 -3.97 -3.62 -40.86
C ARG A 5 -2.87 -3.24 -39.86
N PRO A 6 -1.93 -4.13 -39.48
CA PRO A 6 -0.87 -3.76 -38.56
C PRO A 6 0.11 -2.76 -39.23
N GLY A 7 0.34 -1.63 -38.57
CA GLY A 7 1.22 -0.56 -39.02
C GLY A 7 2.72 -0.89 -38.93
N PRO A 8 3.58 -0.14 -39.65
CA PRO A 8 4.99 -0.46 -39.92
C PRO A 8 5.96 -0.24 -38.73
N LEU A 9 5.46 -0.10 -37.50
CA LEU A 9 6.27 0.25 -36.32
C LEU A 9 6.30 -0.82 -35.22
N SER A 10 5.68 -1.98 -35.44
CA SER A 10 5.74 -3.12 -34.52
C SER A 10 7.01 -3.99 -34.64
N LEU A 11 7.95 -3.63 -35.52
CA LEU A 11 9.17 -4.42 -35.81
C LEU A 11 10.45 -3.90 -35.12
N LEU A 12 10.37 -2.84 -34.30
CA LEU A 12 11.56 -2.29 -33.64
C LEU A 12 12.15 -3.12 -32.48
N PRO A 13 11.41 -3.93 -31.69
CA PRO A 13 12.09 -4.76 -30.69
C PRO A 13 12.80 -5.98 -31.33
N ALA A 14 12.40 -6.40 -32.54
CA ALA A 14 12.98 -7.56 -33.22
C ALA A 14 14.39 -7.27 -33.80
N LEU A 15 14.64 -6.05 -34.27
CA LEU A 15 15.95 -5.66 -34.81
C LEU A 15 17.00 -5.38 -33.72
N ALA A 16 16.58 -4.88 -32.55
CA ALA A 16 17.48 -4.69 -31.40
C ALA A 16 17.99 -6.04 -30.83
N ALA A 17 17.14 -7.07 -30.81
CA ALA A 17 17.54 -8.42 -30.38
C ALA A 17 18.46 -9.12 -31.40
N ALA A 18 18.26 -8.90 -32.71
CA ALA A 18 19.10 -9.48 -33.76
C ALA A 18 20.51 -8.87 -33.82
N GLY A 19 20.66 -7.58 -33.49
CA GLY A 19 21.97 -6.90 -33.45
C GLY A 19 22.89 -7.42 -32.35
N LEU A 20 22.34 -7.71 -31.17
CA LEU A 20 23.09 -8.28 -30.04
C LEU A 20 23.53 -9.73 -30.28
N LEU A 21 22.79 -10.52 -31.06
CA LEU A 21 23.17 -11.90 -31.41
C LEU A 21 24.28 -11.99 -32.46
N ARG A 22 24.41 -10.98 -33.33
CA ARG A 22 25.40 -11.00 -34.43
C ARG A 22 26.79 -10.57 -33.96
N LEU A 23 26.89 -9.76 -32.90
CA LEU A 23 28.17 -9.40 -32.29
C LEU A 23 28.69 -10.47 -31.30
N SER A 24 27.83 -11.39 -30.83
CA SER A 24 28.20 -12.44 -29.87
C SER A 24 28.77 -13.71 -30.50
N GLY A 25 28.88 -13.78 -31.83
CA GLY A 25 29.45 -14.94 -32.54
C GLY A 25 28.62 -16.23 -32.41
N PHE A 26 27.35 -16.12 -32.01
CA PHE A 26 26.50 -17.29 -31.80
C PHE A 26 26.08 -17.90 -33.15
N ARG A 27 26.71 -19.02 -33.53
CA ARG A 27 26.24 -19.88 -34.63
C ARG A 27 25.21 -20.87 -34.06
N PRO A 28 23.97 -20.94 -34.59
CA PRO A 28 23.08 -22.03 -34.24
C PRO A 28 23.74 -23.35 -34.67
N ALA A 29 23.83 -24.30 -33.74
CA ALA A 29 24.37 -25.63 -34.02
C ALA A 29 23.51 -26.32 -35.10
N PRO A 30 24.11 -27.10 -36.03
CA PRO A 30 23.33 -27.91 -36.96
C PRO A 30 22.38 -28.83 -36.17
N PRO A 31 21.20 -29.19 -36.72
CA PRO A 31 20.29 -30.12 -36.07
C PRO A 31 21.07 -31.39 -35.74
N ARG A 32 21.25 -31.63 -34.44
CA ARG A 32 22.01 -32.76 -33.92
C ARG A 32 21.20 -34.00 -34.26
N ALA A 33 21.76 -34.93 -35.05
CA ALA A 33 21.21 -36.27 -35.12
C ALA A 33 21.11 -36.80 -33.68
N GLU A 34 19.94 -37.29 -33.28
CA GLU A 34 19.75 -37.85 -31.94
C GLU A 34 20.81 -38.93 -31.70
N PRO A 35 21.67 -38.78 -30.67
CA PRO A 35 22.62 -39.83 -30.36
C PRO A 35 21.83 -41.04 -29.85
N PRO A 36 22.24 -42.28 -30.19
CA PRO A 36 21.63 -43.46 -29.61
C PRO A 36 21.70 -43.37 -28.08
N ALA A 37 20.62 -43.73 -27.41
CA ALA A 37 20.52 -43.77 -25.96
C ALA A 37 21.56 -44.75 -25.37
N GLY A 38 22.75 -44.23 -25.07
CA GLY A 38 23.85 -44.94 -24.43
C GLY A 38 23.82 -44.80 -22.90
N PRO A 39 24.59 -45.62 -22.17
CA PRO A 39 24.53 -45.71 -20.71
C PRO A 39 24.96 -44.40 -20.05
N ARG A 40 24.23 -43.97 -19.01
CA ARG A 40 24.60 -42.81 -18.18
C ARG A 40 25.67 -43.24 -17.17
N ASN A 41 26.83 -42.58 -17.17
CA ASN A 41 27.83 -42.74 -16.11
C ASN A 41 27.39 -41.96 -14.86
N PRO A 42 27.38 -42.57 -13.67
CA PRO A 42 26.95 -41.92 -12.43
C PRO A 42 28.04 -41.05 -11.76
N GLU A 43 29.30 -41.11 -12.18
CA GLU A 43 30.41 -40.33 -11.60
C GLU A 43 31.43 -39.95 -12.69
N GLY A 44 31.54 -38.65 -13.01
CA GLY A 44 32.53 -38.14 -13.96
C GLY A 44 32.20 -36.71 -14.38
N PHE A 45 33.06 -35.75 -14.01
CA PHE A 45 32.97 -34.37 -14.51
C PHE A 45 33.41 -34.35 -15.98
N GLU A 46 32.68 -33.62 -16.85
CA GLU A 46 33.19 -33.34 -18.20
C GLU A 46 34.47 -32.49 -18.10
N GLU A 47 35.60 -33.04 -18.57
CA GLU A 47 36.90 -32.36 -18.69
C GLU A 47 36.99 -31.47 -19.94
N THR A 48 35.86 -31.02 -20.50
CA THR A 48 35.85 -30.10 -21.64
C THR A 48 36.46 -28.77 -21.18
N ASP A 49 37.75 -28.59 -21.47
CA ASP A 49 38.55 -27.44 -21.07
C ASP A 49 37.87 -26.16 -21.57
N VAL A 50 37.38 -25.36 -20.62
CA VAL A 50 36.79 -24.07 -20.92
C VAL A 50 37.91 -23.18 -21.42
N ASP A 51 37.83 -22.75 -22.69
CA ASP A 51 38.80 -21.86 -23.31
C ASP A 51 38.96 -20.58 -22.46
N VAL A 52 40.02 -20.55 -21.64
CA VAL A 52 40.31 -19.51 -20.65
C VAL A 52 40.32 -18.13 -21.32
N ARG A 53 40.79 -18.07 -22.57
CA ARG A 53 40.88 -16.83 -23.33
C ARG A 53 39.49 -16.32 -23.71
N ARG A 54 38.58 -17.19 -24.14
CA ARG A 54 37.19 -16.79 -24.42
C ARG A 54 36.47 -16.34 -23.16
N THR A 55 36.64 -17.08 -22.07
CA THR A 55 36.05 -16.73 -20.77
C THR A 55 36.58 -15.39 -20.27
N ALA A 56 37.89 -15.12 -20.41
CA ALA A 56 38.48 -13.84 -20.08
C ALA A 56 37.86 -12.69 -20.89
N PHE A 57 37.65 -12.86 -22.20
CA PHE A 57 36.98 -11.85 -23.02
C PHE A 57 35.54 -11.57 -22.58
N VAL A 58 34.79 -12.60 -22.18
CA VAL A 58 33.43 -12.43 -21.66
C VAL A 58 33.44 -11.64 -20.36
N VAL A 59 34.34 -11.97 -19.43
CA VAL A 59 34.48 -11.27 -18.14
C VAL A 59 34.88 -9.82 -18.35
N VAL A 60 35.85 -9.55 -19.22
CA VAL A 60 36.27 -8.19 -19.56
C VAL A 60 35.15 -7.41 -20.24
N GLY A 61 34.41 -8.03 -21.16
CA GLY A 61 33.25 -7.41 -21.81
C GLY A 61 32.15 -7.06 -20.82
N LEU A 62 31.87 -7.96 -19.87
CA LEU A 62 30.91 -7.69 -18.80
C LEU A 62 31.38 -6.54 -17.91
N ALA A 63 32.64 -6.55 -17.46
CA ALA A 63 33.20 -5.47 -16.65
C ALA A 63 33.16 -4.11 -17.38
N ALA A 64 33.49 -4.09 -18.68
CA ALA A 64 33.43 -2.90 -19.52
C ALA A 64 31.98 -2.38 -19.65
N SER A 65 31.00 -3.27 -19.84
CA SER A 65 29.58 -2.88 -19.91
C SER A 65 29.09 -2.20 -18.62
N VAL A 66 29.49 -2.73 -17.45
CA VAL A 66 29.19 -2.15 -16.15
C VAL A 66 29.86 -0.78 -16.02
N ALA A 67 31.14 -0.66 -16.39
CA ALA A 67 31.86 0.60 -16.37
C ALA A 67 31.19 1.67 -17.26
N VAL A 68 30.72 1.28 -18.46
CA VAL A 68 29.99 2.17 -19.37
C VAL A 68 28.66 2.62 -18.75
N ALA A 69 27.90 1.71 -18.13
CA ALA A 69 26.65 2.06 -17.46
C ALA A 69 26.88 3.06 -16.30
N ILE A 70 27.90 2.82 -15.47
CA ILE A 70 28.30 3.73 -14.39
C ILE A 70 28.70 5.10 -14.96
N ALA A 71 29.51 5.14 -16.02
CA ALA A 71 29.93 6.37 -16.67
C ALA A 71 28.74 7.15 -17.26
N ALA A 72 27.77 6.45 -17.86
CA ALA A 72 26.56 7.05 -18.39
C ALA A 72 25.68 7.66 -17.28
N VAL A 73 25.48 6.94 -16.17
CA VAL A 73 24.75 7.48 -15.00
C VAL A 73 25.48 8.68 -14.41
N TRP A 74 26.80 8.59 -14.25
CA TRP A 74 27.62 9.70 -13.76
C TRP A 74 27.52 10.94 -14.65
N LEU A 75 27.62 10.75 -15.97
CA LEU A 75 27.49 11.82 -16.96
C LEU A 75 26.09 12.45 -16.91
N MET A 76 25.04 11.63 -16.82
CA MET A 76 23.66 12.08 -16.64
C MET A 76 23.54 12.93 -15.37
N LEU A 77 24.00 12.44 -14.22
CA LEU A 77 23.96 13.21 -12.97
C LEU A 77 24.77 14.50 -13.04
N ARG A 78 25.90 14.52 -13.77
CA ARG A 78 26.71 15.73 -13.96
C ARG A 78 25.98 16.78 -14.81
N LEU A 79 25.34 16.36 -15.90
CA LEU A 79 24.57 17.21 -16.80
C LEU A 79 23.30 17.73 -16.12
N PHE A 80 22.50 16.84 -15.53
CA PHE A 80 21.19 17.18 -14.97
C PHE A 80 21.27 17.68 -13.53
N GLY A 81 22.16 17.17 -12.69
CA GLY A 81 22.34 17.65 -11.31
C GLY A 81 22.81 19.10 -11.26
N ALA A 82 23.69 19.51 -12.19
CA ALA A 82 24.08 20.92 -12.33
C ALA A 82 22.89 21.82 -12.72
N LEU A 83 21.98 21.34 -13.56
CA LEU A 83 20.80 22.09 -14.00
C LEU A 83 19.71 22.19 -12.92
N ASN A 84 19.50 21.12 -12.14
CA ASN A 84 18.47 21.11 -11.09
C ASN A 84 18.90 21.91 -9.85
N VAL A 85 20.16 21.87 -9.44
CA VAL A 85 20.64 22.64 -8.27
C VAL A 85 20.74 24.13 -8.58
N ALA A 86 21.15 24.50 -9.80
CA ALA A 86 21.30 25.92 -10.17
C ALA A 86 19.96 26.67 -10.26
N GLY A 87 18.85 25.97 -10.50
CA GLY A 87 17.51 26.55 -10.61
C GLY A 87 16.61 26.39 -9.38
N THR A 88 17.08 25.69 -8.33
CA THR A 88 16.26 25.50 -7.13
C THR A 88 16.32 26.77 -6.26
N PRO A 89 15.21 27.50 -6.08
CA PRO A 89 15.20 28.64 -5.18
C PRO A 89 15.51 28.19 -3.75
N ALA A 90 16.28 29.00 -3.02
CA ALA A 90 16.55 28.74 -1.62
C ALA A 90 15.23 28.61 -0.85
N LEU A 91 15.14 27.61 0.03
CA LEU A 91 13.97 27.41 0.88
C LEU A 91 13.71 28.69 1.69
N THR A 92 12.45 29.12 1.74
CA THR A 92 12.08 30.30 2.53
C THR A 92 12.24 30.01 4.02
N PRO A 93 12.44 31.03 4.87
CA PRO A 93 12.48 30.85 6.33
C PRO A 93 11.23 30.17 6.89
N GLN A 94 10.09 30.29 6.21
CA GLN A 94 8.83 29.63 6.58
C GLN A 94 8.84 28.14 6.25
N GLN A 95 9.52 27.72 5.18
CA GLN A 95 9.65 26.32 4.78
C GLN A 95 10.66 25.55 5.64
N THR A 96 11.60 26.26 6.27
CA THR A 96 12.60 25.67 7.17
C THR A 96 12.25 25.84 8.65
N ALA A 97 11.15 26.55 8.95
CA ALA A 97 10.68 26.73 10.32
C ALA A 97 10.29 25.39 10.93
N ARG A 98 10.87 25.07 12.10
CA ARG A 98 10.38 23.96 12.92
C ARG A 98 9.06 24.36 13.55
N VAL A 99 7.97 23.78 13.07
CA VAL A 99 6.67 23.88 13.74
C VAL A 99 6.67 22.84 14.86
N GLN A 100 6.61 23.31 16.10
CA GLN A 100 6.33 22.44 17.24
C GLN A 100 4.79 22.31 17.32
N PRO A 101 4.21 21.14 17.03
CA PRO A 101 2.77 20.97 17.21
C PRO A 101 2.42 21.16 18.69
N PRO A 102 1.24 21.69 19.01
CA PRO A 102 0.79 21.73 20.39
C PRO A 102 0.79 20.30 20.97
N PRO A 103 1.06 20.14 22.28
CA PRO A 103 1.00 18.84 22.91
C PRO A 103 -0.39 18.22 22.70
N PRO A 104 -0.48 16.88 22.53
CA PRO A 104 -1.75 16.22 22.32
C PRO A 104 -2.67 16.45 23.52
N ASN A 105 -3.93 16.80 23.25
CA ASN A 105 -4.98 16.93 24.26
C ASN A 105 -5.42 15.53 24.73
N LEU A 106 -4.60 14.88 25.55
CA LEU A 106 -4.95 13.59 26.16
C LEU A 106 -5.91 13.82 27.34
N GLN A 107 -7.02 13.07 27.37
CA GLN A 107 -7.84 12.97 28.57
C GLN A 107 -6.98 12.42 29.72
N GLY A 108 -6.98 13.10 30.86
CA GLY A 108 -6.09 12.78 31.99
C GLY A 108 -6.44 11.47 32.71
N ALA A 109 -7.72 11.11 32.76
CA ALA A 109 -8.20 9.93 33.49
C ALA A 109 -9.41 9.27 32.81
N PRO A 110 -9.26 8.72 31.58
CA PRO A 110 -10.39 8.24 30.78
C PRO A 110 -11.23 7.16 31.47
N TYR A 111 -10.59 6.29 32.27
CA TYR A 111 -11.29 5.22 32.98
C TYR A 111 -12.12 5.73 34.16
N GLU A 112 -11.67 6.78 34.86
CA GLU A 112 -12.43 7.37 35.96
C GLU A 112 -13.64 8.16 35.44
N ASP A 113 -13.49 8.83 34.30
CA ASP A 113 -14.58 9.51 33.61
C ASP A 113 -15.65 8.50 33.16
N LEU A 114 -15.23 7.39 32.54
CA LEU A 114 -16.14 6.30 32.16
C LEU A 114 -16.86 5.71 33.36
N ALA A 115 -16.14 5.38 34.44
CA ALA A 115 -16.76 4.81 35.64
C ALA A 115 -17.80 5.76 36.27
N ARG A 116 -17.53 7.07 36.27
CA ARG A 116 -18.49 8.08 36.75
C ARG A 116 -19.72 8.17 35.85
N GLN A 117 -19.53 8.14 34.53
CA GLN A 117 -20.62 8.16 33.57
C GLN A 117 -21.50 6.90 33.71
N GLU A 118 -20.89 5.72 33.73
CA GLU A 118 -21.60 4.45 33.93
C GLU A 118 -22.38 4.42 35.25
N ALA A 119 -21.79 4.93 36.33
CA ALA A 119 -22.47 5.04 37.62
C ALA A 119 -23.69 5.97 37.56
N ALA A 120 -23.55 7.12 36.88
CA ALA A 120 -24.64 8.07 36.71
C ALA A 120 -25.78 7.51 35.85
N GLU A 121 -25.45 6.81 34.76
CA GLU A 121 -26.43 6.14 33.90
C GLU A 121 -27.14 5.02 34.66
N ARG A 122 -26.38 4.18 35.37
CA ARG A 122 -26.95 3.09 36.17
C ARG A 122 -27.90 3.61 37.25
N ALA A 123 -27.51 4.67 37.95
CA ALA A 123 -28.38 5.31 38.94
C ALA A 123 -29.71 5.81 38.33
N GLN A 124 -29.69 6.34 37.11
CA GLN A 124 -30.91 6.78 36.42
C GLN A 124 -31.82 5.62 35.99
N LEU A 125 -31.25 4.46 35.65
CA LEU A 125 -31.99 3.29 35.17
C LEU A 125 -32.55 2.43 36.31
N THR A 126 -31.83 2.32 37.42
CA THR A 126 -32.14 1.35 38.50
C THR A 126 -32.82 1.96 39.71
N THR A 127 -32.95 3.29 39.79
CA THR A 127 -33.37 3.98 41.02
C THR A 127 -34.61 4.82 40.82
N TYR A 128 -35.38 5.00 41.90
CA TYR A 128 -36.48 5.96 41.94
C TYR A 128 -35.95 7.37 42.20
N ALA A 129 -36.55 8.36 41.56
CA ALA A 129 -36.25 9.77 41.86
C ALA A 129 -37.44 10.67 41.53
N PRO A 130 -37.76 11.68 42.36
CA PRO A 130 -38.73 12.71 41.99
C PRO A 130 -38.19 13.58 40.85
N LEU A 131 -39.07 14.00 39.95
CA LEU A 131 -38.78 14.98 38.91
C LEU A 131 -39.37 16.35 39.29
N PRO A 132 -38.77 17.46 38.81
CA PRO A 132 -39.23 18.82 39.14
C PRO A 132 -40.66 19.14 38.68
N ASP A 133 -41.18 18.40 37.70
CA ASP A 133 -42.54 18.55 37.15
C ASP A 133 -43.61 17.79 37.96
N GLY A 134 -43.26 17.30 39.15
CA GLY A 134 -44.15 16.57 40.05
C GLY A 134 -44.32 15.09 39.68
N ARG A 135 -43.69 14.60 38.60
CA ARG A 135 -43.67 13.17 38.27
C ARG A 135 -42.58 12.44 39.04
N ALA A 136 -42.64 11.10 39.06
CA ALA A 136 -41.59 10.26 39.61
C ALA A 136 -40.97 9.38 38.52
N ARG A 137 -39.65 9.30 38.50
CA ARG A 137 -38.89 8.29 37.74
C ARG A 137 -39.00 6.96 38.47
N ILE A 138 -39.30 5.91 37.71
CA ILE A 138 -39.27 4.52 38.19
C ILE A 138 -38.12 3.76 37.52
N PRO A 139 -37.54 2.74 38.16
CA PRO A 139 -36.57 1.86 37.54
C PRO A 139 -37.13 1.19 36.29
N VAL A 140 -36.29 0.97 35.29
CA VAL A 140 -36.70 0.41 33.99
C VAL A 140 -37.32 -0.97 34.16
N GLU A 141 -36.78 -1.82 35.02
CA GLU A 141 -37.35 -3.15 35.30
C GLU A 141 -38.74 -3.07 35.93
N ARG A 142 -39.05 -1.99 36.65
CA ARG A 142 -40.40 -1.75 37.16
C ARG A 142 -41.31 -1.25 36.04
N ALA A 143 -40.84 -0.32 35.21
CA ALA A 143 -41.60 0.16 34.05
C ALA A 143 -42.00 -0.99 33.13
N MET A 144 -41.05 -1.85 32.75
CA MET A 144 -41.32 -3.01 31.90
C MET A 144 -42.38 -3.94 32.50
N ARG A 145 -42.32 -4.20 33.81
CA ARG A 145 -43.34 -5.03 34.50
C ARG A 145 -44.72 -4.41 34.50
N LEU A 146 -44.81 -3.07 34.56
CA LEU A 146 -46.09 -2.37 34.51
C LEU A 146 -46.66 -2.35 33.09
N MET A 147 -45.81 -2.22 32.07
CA MET A 147 -46.25 -2.17 30.68
C MET A 147 -46.51 -3.55 30.05
N ALA A 148 -46.08 -4.63 30.69
CA ALA A 148 -46.29 -5.98 30.19
C ALA A 148 -47.80 -6.26 29.98
N GLY A 149 -48.20 -6.47 28.73
CA GLY A 149 -49.60 -6.73 28.35
C GLY A 149 -50.46 -5.48 28.10
N GLN A 150 -49.90 -4.26 28.17
CA GLN A 150 -50.57 -3.03 27.75
C GLN A 150 -50.14 -2.58 26.34
N SER A 151 -51.06 -1.98 25.57
CA SER A 151 -50.69 -1.35 24.30
C SER A 151 -49.85 -0.09 24.55
N LEU A 152 -48.88 0.16 23.66
CA LEU A 152 -48.00 1.34 23.71
C LEU A 152 -48.56 2.54 22.94
N ASP A 153 -49.81 2.43 22.46
CA ASP A 153 -50.43 3.50 21.69
C ASP A 153 -50.58 4.75 22.55
N PRO A 154 -50.31 5.95 21.99
CA PRO A 154 -50.47 7.20 22.71
C PRO A 154 -51.93 7.32 23.17
N LEU A 155 -52.13 7.47 24.47
CA LEU A 155 -53.46 7.81 25.00
C LEU A 155 -53.85 9.17 24.39
N PRO A 156 -55.09 9.34 23.88
CA PRO A 156 -55.56 10.63 23.41
C PRO A 156 -55.30 11.70 24.48
N PRO A 157 -54.84 12.92 24.11
CA PRO A 157 -54.55 13.95 25.09
C PRO A 157 -55.77 14.16 25.99
N ALA A 158 -55.57 14.00 27.30
CA ALA A 158 -56.63 14.17 28.29
C ALA A 158 -57.08 15.64 28.26
N GLY A 159 -58.17 15.89 27.53
CA GLY A 159 -59.05 17.05 27.56
C GLY A 159 -58.43 18.40 27.92
N GLY A 160 -58.24 19.24 26.91
CA GLY A 160 -58.23 20.69 27.13
C GLY A 160 -59.50 21.09 27.90
N ALA A 161 -59.31 21.60 29.12
CA ALA A 161 -60.39 22.22 29.87
C ALA A 161 -60.85 23.49 29.12
N PRO A 162 -62.16 23.69 28.86
CA PRO A 162 -62.63 24.90 28.20
C PRO A 162 -62.38 26.13 29.08
N PRO A 163 -61.98 27.28 28.50
CA PRO A 163 -61.79 28.52 29.26
C PRO A 163 -63.12 28.99 29.84
N ARG A 164 -63.09 29.42 31.10
CA ARG A 164 -64.18 30.16 31.75
C ARG A 164 -64.03 31.65 31.51
#